data_AF-A0A3R8RF15-F1
#
_entry.id   AF-A0A3R8RF15-F1
#
_cell.length_a   1.000
_cell.length_b   1.000
_cell.length_c   1.000
_cell.angle_alpha   90.00
_cell.angle_beta   90.00
_cell.angle_gamma   90.00
#
_symmetry.space_group_name_H-M   'P 1'
#
loop_
_entity.id
_entity.type
_entity.pdbx_description
1 polymer ?
#
loop_
_entity_poly.entity_id
_entity_poly.type
_entity_poly.pdbx_seq_one_letter_code
_entity_poly.pdbx_strand_id
1 'polypeptide(L)' 'MLQKEQHQKPDGVITKKINGKTFITEIYFDKKSKDTFQDKLFKVVKAERK' A
#
# COMPACT_ATOMS: atom_id res chain seq x y z
N MET A 1 5.89 1.94 -26.48
CA MET A 1 6.85 2.21 -25.40
C MET A 1 6.18 1.86 -24.10
N LEU A 2 6.50 0.68 -23.54
CA LEU A 2 5.92 0.19 -22.29
C LEU A 2 6.65 0.91 -21.15
N GLN A 3 5.95 1.76 -20.39
CA GLN A 3 6.52 2.36 -19.18
C GLN A 3 6.92 1.24 -18.23
N LYS A 4 8.22 1.11 -17.98
CA LYS A 4 8.78 0.15 -17.04
C LYS A 4 8.12 0.32 -15.68
N GLU A 5 7.60 -0.80 -15.20
CA GLU A 5 7.04 -1.05 -13.88
C GLU A 5 7.73 -0.17 -12.82
N GLN A 6 6.96 0.73 -12.21
CA GLN A 6 7.31 1.26 -10.89
C GLN A 6 7.57 0.04 -10.02
N HIS A 7 8.83 -0.19 -9.69
CA HIS A 7 9.36 -1.15 -8.72
C HIS A 7 8.22 -1.72 -7.85
N GLN A 8 7.65 -2.87 -8.24
CA GLN A 8 6.60 -3.50 -7.45
C GLN A 8 7.23 -3.76 -6.09
N LYS A 9 6.88 -2.94 -5.09
CA LYS A 9 7.47 -3.07 -3.75
C LYS A 9 7.17 -4.50 -3.31
N PRO A 10 8.19 -5.30 -2.97
CA PRO A 10 7.97 -6.70 -2.61
C PRO A 10 7.02 -6.79 -1.40
N ASP A 11 6.97 -5.75 -0.58
CA ASP A 11 6.04 -5.57 0.52
C ASP A 11 5.52 -4.11 0.55
N GLY A 12 4.21 -3.90 0.55
CA GLY A 12 3.70 -2.52 0.55
C GLY A 12 2.20 -2.34 0.31
N VAL A 13 1.74 -1.10 0.48
CA VAL A 13 0.36 -0.69 0.20
C VAL A 13 0.40 0.50 -0.74
N ILE A 14 -0.36 0.41 -1.84
CA ILE A 14 -0.57 1.52 -2.77
C ILE A 14 -1.91 2.15 -2.46
N THR A 15 -1.89 3.45 -2.23
CA THR A 15 -3.09 4.25 -2.00
C THR A 15 -3.28 5.29 -3.09
N LYS A 16 -4.54 5.61 -3.37
CA LYS A 16 -4.95 6.74 -4.19
C LYS A 16 -5.89 7.62 -3.39
N LYS A 17 -5.70 8.94 -3.51
CA LYS A 17 -6.65 9.91 -2.95
C LYS A 17 -7.66 10.28 -4.02
N ILE A 18 -8.94 10.04 -3.74
CA ILE A 18 -10.05 10.32 -4.64
C ILE A 18 -11.12 11.04 -3.82
N ASN A 19 -11.49 12.25 -4.25
CA ASN A 19 -12.50 13.08 -3.57
C ASN A 19 -12.24 13.25 -2.06
N GLY A 20 -10.98 13.50 -1.69
CA GLY A 20 -10.58 13.66 -0.28
C GLY A 20 -10.56 12.36 0.54
N LYS A 21 -10.87 11.20 -0.06
CA LYS A 21 -10.82 9.90 0.59
C LYS A 21 -9.62 9.10 0.09
N THR A 22 -9.00 8.37 1.01
CA THR A 22 -7.88 7.48 0.70
C THR A 22 -8.38 6.08 0.43
N PHE A 23 -8.15 5.59 -0.79
CA PHE A 23 -8.48 4.25 -1.25
C PHE A 23 -7.21 3.43 -1.35
N ILE A 24 -7.19 2.26 -0.75
CA ILE A 24 -6.14 1.27 -0.99
C ILE A 24 -6.50 0.56 -2.30
N THR A 25 -5.63 0.65 -3.30
CA THR A 25 -5.87 0.03 -4.61
C THR A 25 -5.13 -1.29 -4.76
N GLU A 26 -3.95 -1.40 -4.16
CA GLU A 26 -3.11 -2.60 -4.25
C GLU A 26 -2.39 -2.84 -2.92
N ILE A 27 -2.26 -4.11 -2.54
CA ILE A 27 -1.51 -4.55 -1.35
C ILE A 27 -0.62 -5.71 -1.78
N TYR A 28 0.66 -5.58 -1.47
CA TYR A 28 1.71 -6.55 -1.77
C TYR A 28 2.22 -7.14 -0.46
N PHE A 29 2.42 -8.45 -0.45
CA PHE A 29 3.00 -9.19 0.67
C PHE A 29 4.29 -9.84 0.23
N ASP A 30 5.38 -9.48 0.90
CA ASP A 30 6.62 -10.23 0.78
C ASP A 30 6.47 -11.52 1.59
N LYS A 31 6.79 -12.66 0.98
CA LYS A 31 6.79 -13.98 1.64
C LYS A 31 7.72 -14.05 2.85
N LYS A 32 8.71 -13.15 2.94
CA LYS A 32 9.64 -13.02 4.07
C LYS A 32 9.14 -12.05 5.15
N SER A 33 8.13 -11.24 4.85
CA SER A 33 7.56 -10.28 5.80
C SER A 33 6.67 -10.99 6.82
N LYS A 34 6.71 -10.48 8.06
CA LYS A 34 5.80 -10.91 9.14
C LYS A 34 4.57 -10.03 9.26
N ASP A 35 4.51 -8.93 8.51
CA ASP A 35 3.38 -8.01 8.52
C ASP A 35 2.12 -8.72 8.03
N THR A 36 1.08 -8.70 8.85
CA THR A 36 -0.24 -9.16 8.45
C THR A 36 -0.96 -8.11 7.61
N PHE A 37 -2.06 -8.50 6.98
CA PHE A 37 -2.96 -7.56 6.32
C PHE A 37 -3.45 -6.46 7.28
N GLN A 38 -3.76 -6.83 8.53
CA GLN A 38 -4.20 -5.87 9.54
C GLN A 38 -3.11 -4.86 9.89
N ASP A 39 -1.85 -5.30 10.03
CA ASP A 39 -0.72 -4.39 10.31
C ASP A 39 -0.57 -3.34 9.21
N LYS A 40 -0.68 -3.78 7.95
CA LYS A 40 -0.58 -2.90 6.78
C LYS A 40 -1.73 -1.91 6.70
N LEU A 41 -2.97 -2.34 6.97
CA LEU A 41 -4.12 -1.43 7.06
C LEU A 41 -3.94 -0.41 8.19
N PHE A 42 -3.50 -0.86 9.36
CA PHE A 42 -3.31 0.01 10.51
C PHE A 42 -2.26 1.10 10.24
N LYS A 43 -1.17 0.75 9.53
CA LYS A 43 -0.15 1.73 9.08
C LYS A 43 -0.75 2.82 8.20
N VAL A 44 -1.64 2.48 7.25
CA VAL A 44 -2.32 3.46 6.39
C VAL A 44 -3.25 4.35 7.20
N VAL A 45 -4.08 3.77 8.08
CA VAL A 45 -5.00 4.55 8.94
C VAL A 45 -4.23 5.50 9.86
N LYS A 46 -3.11 5.06 10.42
CA LYS A 46 -2.25 5.89 11.26
C LYS A 46 -1.61 7.03 10.45
N ALA A 47 -1.23 6.80 9.20
CA ALA A 47 -0.66 7.83 8.32
C ALA A 47 -1.69 8.90 7.95
N GLU A 48 -2.96 8.54 7.78
CA GLU A 48 -4.04 9.49 7.46
C GLU A 48 -4.53 10.32 8.65
N ARG A 49 -4.15 9.94 9.88
CA ARG A 49 -4.47 10.67 11.12
C ARG A 49 -3.37 11.63 11.59
N LYS A 50 -2.23 11.68 10.89
CA LYS A 50 -1.17 12.67 11.11
C LYS A 50 -1.47 13.94 10.32
#